data_AF-A0A2N2ZXS0-F1
#
_entry.id   AF-A0A2N2ZXS0-F1
#
_cell.length_a   1.000
_cell.length_b   1.000
_cell.length_c   1.000
_cell.angle_alpha   90.00
_cell.angle_beta   90.00
_cell.angle_gamma   90.00
#
_symmetry.space_group_name_H-M   'P 1'
#
loop_
_entity.id
_entity.type
_entity.pdbx_description
1 polymer ?
#
loop_
_entity_poly.entity_id
_entity_poly.type
_entity_poly.pdbx_seq_one_letter_code
_entity_poly.pdbx_strand_id
1 'polypeptide(L)'
;MNKYVIYIIALLSGFCSNNIFNDLYKKLEKKEIILLEGVRIILTIEEKSFNTLNTFSQIEIWIDSQIVFKDESTTEYIFGNNSWPQARKIENGIYEVVIEVFDAPDLNKLRAFYFRDNVLINSKVLPFFESQPEDINYDGIKEYFGVMHISDAHENPDSCYYNPVLYYKVSNNGIDLDSSLTIMMNKKIWGEFYGFEQNEIIVPCAR
;
A
#
# COMPACT_ATOMS: atom_id res chain seq x y z
N MET A 1 3.27 39.17 -52.62
CA MET A 1 2.61 39.80 -51.45
C MET A 1 3.01 38.98 -50.22
N ASN A 2 4.07 39.37 -49.49
CA ASN A 2 4.02 40.12 -48.22
C ASN A 2 3.09 39.43 -47.19
N LYS A 3 3.52 38.95 -46.01
CA LYS A 3 4.49 39.52 -45.05
C LYS A 3 5.18 38.46 -44.17
N TYR A 4 6.40 38.81 -43.79
CA TYR A 4 7.25 38.23 -42.75
C TYR A 4 6.60 38.21 -41.36
N VAL A 5 6.89 37.17 -40.57
CA VAL A 5 7.08 37.27 -39.12
C VAL A 5 8.42 36.62 -38.80
N ILE A 6 9.44 37.48 -38.67
CA ILE A 6 10.71 37.24 -37.99
C ILE A 6 10.51 37.63 -36.53
N TYR A 7 11.21 36.96 -35.60
CA TYR A 7 11.80 37.48 -34.33
C TYR A 7 11.76 36.36 -33.26
N ILE A 8 12.79 35.99 -32.49
CA ILE A 8 14.19 36.42 -32.27
C ILE A 8 14.95 35.17 -31.81
N ILE A 9 16.05 34.81 -32.48
CA ILE A 9 17.12 34.01 -31.88
C ILE A 9 17.99 35.01 -31.12
N ALA A 10 17.85 35.04 -29.79
CA ALA A 10 18.73 35.81 -28.94
C ALA A 10 19.98 34.97 -28.66
N LEU A 11 21.03 35.25 -29.43
CA LEU A 11 22.41 34.92 -29.09
C LEU A 11 22.82 35.73 -27.85
N LEU A 12 22.68 35.11 -26.67
CA LEU A 12 23.39 35.52 -25.46
C LEU A 12 24.64 34.64 -25.32
N SER A 13 25.67 35.01 -26.06
CA SER A 13 27.05 34.58 -25.81
C SER A 13 27.65 35.50 -24.76
N GLY A 14 27.88 34.97 -23.57
CA GLY A 14 28.68 35.64 -22.54
C GLY A 14 27.97 35.73 -21.20
N PHE A 15 28.01 34.63 -20.44
CA PHE A 15 28.69 34.55 -19.15
C PHE A 15 28.50 33.12 -18.62
N CYS A 16 29.60 32.53 -18.17
CA CYS A 16 29.71 31.17 -17.65
C CYS A 16 28.59 30.82 -16.66
N SER A 17 27.80 29.80 -16.97
CA SER A 17 27.38 28.79 -15.99
C SER A 17 26.86 27.54 -16.69
N ASN A 18 27.74 26.85 -17.44
CA ASN A 18 27.50 25.48 -17.92
C ASN A 18 27.29 24.46 -16.77
N ASN A 19 27.26 24.90 -15.52
CA ASN A 19 26.95 24.08 -14.34
C ASN A 19 25.48 24.16 -13.91
N ILE A 20 24.67 25.12 -14.35
CA ILE A 20 23.29 25.26 -13.85
C ILE A 20 22.32 24.28 -14.53
N PHE A 21 22.56 23.88 -15.78
CA PHE A 21 21.70 22.91 -16.48
C PHE A 21 22.02 21.44 -16.19
N ASN A 22 23.24 21.12 -15.74
CA ASN A 22 23.62 19.75 -15.38
C ASN A 22 23.10 19.33 -13.98
N ASP A 23 22.79 20.29 -13.10
CA ASP A 23 22.13 20.00 -11.82
C ASP A 23 20.61 19.75 -11.95
N LEU A 24 20.00 20.14 -13.08
CA LEU A 24 18.55 19.97 -13.34
C LEU A 24 18.18 18.57 -13.85
N TYR A 25 19.15 17.78 -14.28
CA TYR A 25 18.98 16.36 -14.63
C TYR A 25 19.78 15.50 -13.66
N LYS A 26 19.52 15.65 -12.35
CA LYS A 26 19.92 14.63 -11.39
C LYS A 26 19.21 13.35 -11.82
N LYS A 27 19.96 12.45 -12.46
CA LYS A 27 19.49 11.14 -12.94
C LYS A 27 18.69 10.52 -11.79
N LEU A 28 17.37 10.39 -11.98
CA LEU A 28 16.49 9.80 -10.97
C LEU A 28 17.06 8.43 -10.64
N GLU A 29 17.60 8.31 -9.44
CA GLU A 29 18.11 7.03 -8.96
C GLU A 29 16.91 6.12 -8.79
N LYS A 30 16.99 4.94 -9.40
CA LYS A 30 15.95 3.93 -9.34
C LYS A 30 16.41 2.86 -8.36
N LYS A 31 15.56 2.51 -7.40
CA LYS A 31 15.81 1.40 -6.47
C LYS A 31 14.98 0.20 -6.91
N GLU A 32 15.63 -0.94 -7.08
CA GLU A 32 14.98 -2.20 -7.44
C GLU A 32 14.84 -3.09 -6.21
N ILE A 33 13.66 -3.69 -6.05
CA ILE A 33 13.34 -4.66 -5.00
C ILE A 33 12.81 -5.92 -5.68
N ILE A 34 13.56 -7.01 -5.57
CA ILE A 34 13.18 -8.32 -6.12
C ILE A 34 12.35 -9.05 -5.05
N LEU A 35 11.12 -9.44 -5.38
CA LEU A 35 10.20 -10.09 -4.43
C LEU A 35 10.18 -11.61 -4.59
N LEU A 36 10.13 -12.10 -5.84
CA LEU A 36 10.28 -13.50 -6.21
C LEU A 36 10.76 -13.60 -7.66
N GLU A 37 11.02 -14.81 -8.16
CA GLU A 37 11.47 -15.02 -9.53
C GLU A 37 10.52 -14.40 -10.56
N GLY A 38 11.00 -13.40 -11.29
CA GLY A 38 10.22 -12.65 -12.27
C GLY A 38 9.43 -11.47 -11.69
N VAL A 39 9.23 -11.35 -10.38
CA VAL A 39 8.45 -10.22 -9.82
C VAL A 39 9.35 -9.25 -9.07
N ARG A 40 9.36 -7.98 -9.51
CA ARG A 40 10.13 -6.91 -8.89
C ARG A 40 9.35 -5.60 -8.82
N ILE A 41 9.74 -4.74 -7.89
CA ILE A 41 9.26 -3.36 -7.78
C ILE A 41 10.42 -2.43 -8.10
N ILE A 42 10.18 -1.44 -8.95
CA ILE A 42 11.11 -0.33 -9.22
C ILE A 42 10.54 0.93 -8.58
N LEU A 43 11.32 1.54 -7.70
CA LEU A 43 10.99 2.80 -7.03
C LEU A 43 11.67 3.94 -7.77
N THR A 44 10.89 4.93 -8.20
CA THR A 44 11.40 6.14 -8.87
C THR A 44 11.27 7.32 -7.90
N ILE A 45 12.37 8.03 -7.64
CA ILE A 45 12.53 8.89 -6.46
C ILE A 45 11.85 10.26 -6.61
N GLU A 46 10.95 10.57 -5.66
CA GLU A 46 11.13 11.65 -4.68
C GLU A 46 11.10 10.99 -3.28
N GLU A 47 12.27 10.70 -2.70
CA GLU A 47 12.36 10.20 -1.33
C GLU A 47 12.06 11.36 -0.39
N LYS A 48 10.85 11.36 0.16
CA LYS A 48 10.54 12.24 1.28
C LYS A 48 10.91 11.49 2.55
N SER A 49 11.97 11.94 3.21
CA SER A 49 12.29 11.46 4.54
C SER A 49 11.41 12.21 5.54
N PHE A 50 10.42 11.51 6.11
CA PHE A 50 9.67 12.02 7.25
C PHE A 50 9.97 11.12 8.45
N ASN A 51 10.62 11.68 9.47
CA ASN A 51 10.78 11.06 10.78
C ASN A 51 11.29 9.59 10.71
N THR A 52 12.36 9.36 9.93
CA THR A 52 13.03 8.06 9.64
C THR A 52 12.33 7.09 8.69
N LEU A 53 11.10 7.39 8.24
CA LEU A 53 10.43 6.61 7.21
C LEU A 53 10.76 7.16 5.83
N ASN A 54 11.17 6.27 4.94
CA ASN A 54 11.38 6.57 3.54
C ASN A 54 10.10 6.19 2.78
N THR A 55 9.40 7.20 2.28
CA THR A 55 8.24 7.00 1.42
C THR A 55 8.58 7.22 -0.05
N PHE A 56 7.86 6.53 -0.93
CA PHE A 56 8.01 6.60 -2.37
C PHE A 56 6.65 6.85 -3.01
N SER A 57 6.54 7.83 -3.90
CA SER A 57 5.28 8.17 -4.58
C SER A 57 5.10 7.53 -5.96
N GLN A 58 6.20 7.05 -6.55
CA GLN A 58 6.19 6.43 -7.87
C GLN A 58 6.78 5.02 -7.79
N ILE A 59 5.92 4.04 -8.06
CA ILE A 59 6.31 2.63 -8.13
C ILE A 59 5.95 2.04 -9.49
N GLU A 60 6.79 1.14 -9.97
CA GLU A 60 6.48 0.26 -11.09
C GLU A 60 6.54 -1.19 -10.57
N ILE A 61 5.48 -1.96 -10.76
CA ILE A 61 5.49 -3.41 -10.54
C ILE A 61 5.80 -4.06 -11.89
N TRP A 62 6.83 -4.89 -11.90
CA TRP A 62 7.25 -5.64 -13.06
C TRP A 62 7.02 -7.13 -12.83
N ILE A 63 6.50 -7.79 -13.84
CA ILE A 63 6.43 -9.25 -13.94
C ILE A 63 7.21 -9.65 -15.18
N ASP A 64 8.18 -10.53 -14.97
CA ASP A 64 9.28 -10.90 -15.86
C ASP A 64 10.08 -9.69 -16.37
N SER A 65 9.69 -9.15 -17.52
CA SER A 65 10.33 -8.01 -18.18
C SER A 65 9.31 -6.98 -18.67
N GLN A 66 8.10 -7.00 -18.13
CA GLN A 66 7.03 -6.08 -18.48
C GLN A 66 6.56 -5.30 -17.25
N ILE A 67 6.31 -4.01 -17.43
CA ILE A 67 5.62 -3.17 -16.44
C ILE A 67 4.15 -3.59 -16.47
N VAL A 68 3.65 -4.15 -15.37
CA VAL A 68 2.24 -4.58 -15.24
C VAL A 68 1.40 -3.58 -14.45
N PHE A 69 2.06 -2.73 -13.67
CA PHE A 69 1.43 -1.63 -12.94
C PHE A 69 2.43 -0.49 -12.76
N LYS A 70 1.94 0.73 -12.87
CA LYS A 70 2.68 1.95 -12.58
C LYS A 70 1.76 2.87 -11.80
N ASP A 71 2.18 3.28 -10.61
CA ASP A 71 1.48 4.32 -9.86
C ASP A 71 2.17 5.67 -10.12
N GLU A 72 1.40 6.60 -10.66
CA GLU A 72 1.80 8.00 -10.89
C GLU A 72 0.96 8.98 -10.03
N SER A 73 0.21 8.45 -9.05
CA SER A 73 -0.59 9.24 -8.11
C SER A 73 0.26 9.83 -6.98
N THR A 74 -0.41 10.41 -5.98
CA THR A 74 0.21 10.93 -4.75
C THR A 74 0.27 9.89 -3.63
N THR A 75 -0.01 8.61 -3.92
CA THR A 75 0.04 7.53 -2.93
C THR A 75 1.47 7.35 -2.43
N GLU A 76 1.68 7.35 -1.11
CA GLU A 76 3.00 7.17 -0.51
C GLU A 76 3.18 5.71 -0.05
N TYR A 77 4.20 5.04 -0.59
CA TYR A 77 4.52 3.65 -0.27
C TYR A 77 5.71 3.54 0.67
N ILE A 78 5.66 2.60 1.61
CA ILE A 78 6.72 2.38 2.60
C ILE A 78 7.52 1.12 2.26
N PHE A 79 8.85 1.25 2.30
CA PHE A 79 9.79 0.13 2.14
C PHE A 79 10.92 0.25 3.15
N GLY A 80 11.26 -0.83 3.87
CA GLY A 80 12.55 -0.91 4.55
C GLY A 80 12.60 -1.51 5.95
N ASN A 81 11.49 -1.64 6.68
CA ASN A 81 11.55 -2.07 8.11
C ASN A 81 10.57 -3.18 8.53
N ASN A 82 9.71 -3.67 7.64
CA ASN A 82 8.60 -4.59 7.97
C ASN A 82 8.58 -5.85 7.08
N SER A 83 7.59 -6.73 7.30
CA SER A 83 7.31 -7.92 6.50
C SER A 83 6.88 -7.64 5.04
N TRP A 84 6.73 -6.37 4.64
CA TRP A 84 6.22 -5.95 3.33
C TRP A 84 7.27 -5.10 2.59
N PRO A 85 7.34 -5.14 1.25
CA PRO A 85 6.45 -5.82 0.31
C PRO A 85 6.61 -7.34 0.27
N GLN A 86 5.57 -8.04 -0.20
CA GLN A 86 5.62 -9.47 -0.50
C GLN A 86 5.02 -9.75 -1.88
N ALA A 87 5.48 -10.82 -2.52
CA ALA A 87 4.82 -11.37 -3.69
C ALA A 87 4.65 -12.88 -3.52
N ARG A 88 3.63 -13.44 -4.17
CA ARG A 88 3.47 -14.88 -4.35
C ARG A 88 2.69 -15.20 -5.61
N LYS A 89 2.91 -16.41 -6.12
CA LYS A 89 2.07 -17.01 -7.16
C LYS A 89 0.94 -17.77 -6.48
N ILE A 90 -0.29 -17.46 -6.85
CA ILE A 90 -1.52 -18.08 -6.33
C ILE A 90 -2.18 -18.91 -7.45
N GLU A 91 -3.31 -19.54 -7.17
CA GLU A 91 -4.03 -20.39 -8.13
C GLU A 91 -4.35 -19.67 -9.46
N ASN A 92 -4.49 -20.47 -10.52
CA ASN A 92 -4.85 -19.99 -11.86
C ASN A 92 -3.84 -18.99 -12.45
N GLY A 93 -2.57 -19.14 -12.12
CA GLY A 93 -1.47 -18.35 -12.67
C GLY A 93 -1.48 -16.88 -12.26
N ILE A 94 -2.19 -16.53 -11.19
CA ILE A 94 -2.26 -15.15 -10.70
C ILE A 94 -1.02 -14.85 -9.84
N TYR A 95 -0.50 -13.63 -9.94
CA TYR A 95 0.47 -13.09 -8.98
C TYR A 95 -0.25 -12.15 -8.02
N GLU A 96 -0.02 -12.35 -6.72
CA GLU A 96 -0.42 -11.40 -5.68
C GLU A 96 0.84 -10.63 -5.24
N VAL A 97 0.76 -9.30 -5.23
CA VAL A 97 1.80 -8.40 -4.72
C VAL A 97 1.19 -7.52 -3.65
N VAL A 98 1.73 -7.54 -2.44
CA VAL A 98 1.22 -6.79 -1.29
C VAL A 98 2.26 -5.77 -0.86
N ILE A 99 1.86 -4.50 -0.75
CA ILE A 99 2.75 -3.37 -0.43
C ILE A 99 2.14 -2.53 0.68
N GLU A 100 2.96 -2.04 1.60
CA GLU A 100 2.55 -1.10 2.65
C GLU A 100 2.38 0.31 2.07
N VAL A 101 1.29 0.96 2.45
CA VAL A 101 0.89 2.31 2.05
C VAL A 101 0.78 3.18 3.30
N PHE A 102 1.44 4.33 3.27
CA PHE A 102 1.34 5.35 4.28
C PHE A 102 -0.03 6.05 4.19
N ASP A 103 -0.74 6.16 5.31
CA ASP A 103 -2.12 6.65 5.33
C ASP A 103 -2.40 7.59 6.52
N ALA A 104 -1.45 8.49 6.84
CA ALA A 104 -1.64 9.45 7.92
C ALA A 104 -2.81 10.43 7.66
N PRO A 105 -3.57 10.81 8.71
CA PRO A 105 -3.33 10.57 10.14
C PRO A 105 -3.79 9.20 10.67
N ASP A 106 -4.32 8.34 9.81
CA ASP A 106 -4.80 7.01 10.17
C ASP A 106 -3.63 5.98 10.20
N LEU A 107 -3.93 4.71 10.48
CA LEU A 107 -2.98 3.59 10.39
C LEU A 107 -2.56 3.37 8.95
N ASN A 108 -1.28 3.03 8.73
CA ASN A 108 -0.83 2.48 7.45
C ASN A 108 -1.73 1.32 7.01
N LYS A 109 -1.86 1.13 5.70
CA LYS A 109 -2.65 0.05 5.11
C LYS A 109 -1.75 -0.85 4.27
N LEU A 110 -2.26 -2.02 3.91
CA LEU A 110 -1.67 -2.82 2.85
C LEU A 110 -2.52 -2.71 1.59
N ARG A 111 -1.87 -2.65 0.44
CA ARG A 111 -2.53 -2.75 -0.86
C ARG A 111 -2.08 -4.03 -1.54
N ALA A 112 -3.03 -4.93 -1.77
CA ALA A 112 -2.83 -6.18 -2.49
C ALA A 112 -3.25 -6.00 -3.95
N PHE A 113 -2.33 -6.23 -4.87
CA PHE A 113 -2.53 -6.20 -6.31
C PHE A 113 -2.52 -7.61 -6.87
N TYR A 114 -3.45 -7.91 -7.77
CA TYR A 114 -3.61 -9.23 -8.37
C TYR A 114 -3.45 -9.12 -9.88
N PHE A 115 -2.51 -9.90 -10.42
CA PHE A 115 -2.17 -9.86 -11.84
C PHE A 115 -2.38 -11.21 -12.50
N ARG A 116 -2.98 -11.23 -13.69
CA ARG A 116 -3.03 -12.42 -14.56
C ARG A 116 -2.63 -12.00 -15.97
N ASP A 117 -1.78 -12.79 -16.62
CA ASP A 117 -1.29 -12.53 -17.98
C ASP A 117 -0.79 -11.08 -18.14
N ASN A 118 -0.02 -10.60 -17.16
CA ASN A 118 0.55 -9.25 -17.10
C ASN A 118 -0.48 -8.09 -17.04
N VAL A 119 -1.72 -8.38 -16.65
CA VAL A 119 -2.79 -7.38 -16.47
C VAL A 119 -3.23 -7.35 -15.02
N LEU A 120 -3.37 -6.14 -14.44
CA LEU A 120 -4.01 -5.95 -13.13
C LEU A 120 -5.49 -6.32 -13.22
N ILE A 121 -5.89 -7.41 -12.57
CA ILE A 121 -7.28 -7.89 -12.58
C ILE A 121 -8.07 -7.45 -11.34
N ASN A 122 -7.38 -7.14 -10.23
CA ASN A 122 -8.00 -6.68 -9.00
C ASN A 122 -6.99 -5.96 -8.11
N SER A 123 -7.47 -5.07 -7.24
CA SER A 123 -6.71 -4.57 -6.10
C SER A 123 -7.59 -4.43 -4.87
N LYS A 124 -7.06 -4.78 -3.69
CA LYS A 124 -7.77 -4.66 -2.41
C LYS A 124 -6.95 -3.84 -1.43
N VAL A 125 -7.64 -3.08 -0.58
CA VAL A 125 -7.05 -2.48 0.62
C VAL A 125 -7.28 -3.45 1.78
N LEU A 126 -6.25 -3.68 2.57
CA LEU A 126 -6.26 -4.54 3.75
C LEU A 126 -5.75 -3.72 4.95
N PRO A 127 -6.13 -4.07 6.18
CA PRO A 127 -5.50 -3.46 7.36
C PRO A 127 -4.01 -3.83 7.37
N PHE A 128 -3.21 -3.01 8.05
CA PHE A 128 -1.84 -3.40 8.35
C PHE A 128 -1.84 -4.56 9.35
N PHE A 129 -0.99 -5.54 9.09
CA PHE A 129 -0.84 -6.72 9.94
C PHE A 129 0.47 -6.60 10.74
N GLU A 130 0.33 -6.36 12.04
CA GLU A 130 1.48 -6.18 12.95
C GLU A 130 2.18 -7.51 13.28
N SER A 131 1.46 -8.63 13.19
CA SER A 131 1.95 -9.96 13.51
C SER A 131 2.05 -10.88 12.30
N GLN A 132 2.81 -11.97 12.45
CA GLN A 132 2.79 -13.09 11.53
C GLN A 132 1.44 -13.83 11.59
N PRO A 133 1.03 -14.56 10.54
CA PRO A 133 -0.27 -15.20 10.53
C PRO A 133 -0.27 -16.44 11.43
N GLU A 134 -1.39 -16.65 12.13
CA GLU A 134 -1.58 -17.70 13.14
C GLU A 134 -2.89 -18.46 12.86
N ASP A 135 -2.98 -19.74 13.23
CA ASP A 135 -4.22 -20.53 13.11
C ASP A 135 -5.11 -20.27 14.33
N ILE A 136 -6.04 -19.34 14.21
CA ILE A 136 -6.78 -18.76 15.34
C ILE A 136 -7.97 -19.65 15.73
N ASN A 137 -8.54 -20.37 14.78
CA ASN A 137 -9.72 -21.22 14.96
C ASN A 137 -9.41 -22.73 14.94
N TYR A 138 -8.14 -23.12 14.79
CA TYR A 138 -7.65 -24.49 14.73
C TYR A 138 -8.18 -25.30 13.52
N ASP A 139 -8.40 -24.64 12.39
CA ASP A 139 -8.84 -25.30 11.15
C ASP A 139 -7.68 -25.67 10.20
N GLY A 140 -6.44 -25.34 10.58
CA GLY A 140 -5.23 -25.60 9.81
C GLY A 140 -4.90 -24.53 8.77
N ILE A 141 -5.72 -23.49 8.65
CA ILE A 141 -5.45 -22.28 7.88
C ILE A 141 -4.90 -21.23 8.84
N LYS A 142 -4.03 -20.34 8.35
CA LYS A 142 -3.48 -19.25 9.16
C LYS A 142 -4.12 -17.94 8.75
N GLU A 143 -4.40 -17.10 9.75
CA GLU A 143 -5.01 -15.79 9.60
C GLU A 143 -4.07 -14.68 10.03
N TYR A 144 -4.06 -13.63 9.23
CA TYR A 144 -3.70 -12.31 9.70
C TYR A 144 -4.91 -11.65 10.36
N PHE A 145 -4.67 -10.67 11.23
CA PHE A 145 -5.71 -9.81 11.75
C PHE A 145 -5.22 -8.38 11.93
N GLY A 146 -6.15 -7.42 11.84
CA GLY A 146 -5.86 -6.01 12.02
C GLY A 146 -7.14 -5.17 12.00
N VAL A 147 -7.02 -3.88 12.28
CA VAL A 147 -8.13 -2.91 12.21
C VAL A 147 -7.93 -1.96 11.05
N MET A 148 -9.02 -1.51 10.44
CA MET A 148 -8.95 -0.59 9.30
C MET A 148 -8.66 0.83 9.72
N HIS A 149 -9.00 1.26 10.93
CA HIS A 149 -8.87 2.66 11.33
C HIS A 149 -8.35 2.77 12.76
N ILE A 150 -7.72 3.89 13.09
CA ILE A 150 -7.54 4.31 14.48
C ILE A 150 -8.94 4.59 15.06
N SER A 151 -9.25 4.01 16.22
CA SER A 151 -10.47 4.36 16.93
C SER A 151 -10.29 5.70 17.65
N ASP A 152 -11.20 6.63 17.43
CA ASP A 152 -11.31 7.81 18.27
C ASP A 152 -11.73 7.43 19.69
N ALA A 153 -11.22 8.17 20.67
CA ALA A 153 -11.71 8.08 22.04
C ALA A 153 -13.12 8.69 22.11
N HIS A 154 -14.03 7.99 22.78
CA HIS A 154 -15.35 8.55 23.09
C HIS A 154 -15.27 9.45 24.34
N GLU A 155 -16.19 10.41 24.49
CA GLU A 155 -16.20 11.34 25.64
C GLU A 155 -16.34 10.62 26.99
N ASN A 156 -17.08 9.51 27.01
CA ASN A 156 -17.14 8.61 28.15
C ASN A 156 -15.93 7.65 28.14
N PRO A 157 -15.06 7.65 29.16
CA PRO A 157 -13.82 6.86 29.18
C PRO A 157 -14.04 5.34 29.20
N ASP A 158 -15.24 4.87 29.55
CA ASP A 158 -15.59 3.45 29.52
C ASP A 158 -16.28 3.03 28.21
N SER A 159 -16.37 3.93 27.22
CA SER A 159 -17.03 3.71 25.94
C SER A 159 -16.10 3.94 24.77
N CYS A 160 -16.31 3.19 23.69
CA CYS A 160 -15.53 3.24 22.47
C CYS A 160 -16.49 3.22 21.27
N TYR A 161 -16.07 3.82 20.16
CA TYR A 161 -16.73 3.56 18.89
C TYR A 161 -16.40 2.14 18.42
N TYR A 162 -17.38 1.48 17.81
CA TYR A 162 -17.17 0.16 17.24
C TYR A 162 -16.13 0.22 16.12
N ASN A 163 -15.02 -0.50 16.31
CA ASN A 163 -13.95 -0.63 15.32
C ASN A 163 -13.61 -2.13 15.16
N PRO A 164 -14.10 -2.79 14.09
CA PRO A 164 -14.01 -4.24 13.98
C PRO A 164 -12.57 -4.70 13.74
N VAL A 165 -12.15 -5.76 14.44
CA VAL A 165 -10.93 -6.49 14.10
C VAL A 165 -11.25 -7.42 12.93
N LEU A 166 -10.61 -7.21 11.79
CA LEU A 166 -10.82 -7.99 10.58
C LEU A 166 -9.79 -9.12 10.50
N TYR A 167 -10.27 -10.32 10.18
CA TYR A 167 -9.44 -11.51 10.06
C TYR A 167 -9.35 -11.95 8.60
N TYR A 168 -8.14 -12.19 8.11
CA TYR A 168 -7.87 -12.53 6.72
C TYR A 168 -7.10 -13.84 6.64
N LYS A 169 -7.68 -14.83 5.97
CA LYS A 169 -7.05 -16.13 5.73
C LYS A 169 -6.01 -16.03 4.61
N VAL A 170 -4.90 -16.74 4.79
CA VAL A 170 -3.84 -16.87 3.79
C VAL A 170 -4.04 -18.19 3.06
N SER A 171 -4.61 -18.14 1.85
CA SER A 171 -4.92 -19.34 1.07
C SER A 171 -4.16 -19.39 -0.26
N ASN A 172 -4.36 -20.47 -1.01
CA ASN A 172 -3.89 -20.58 -2.40
C ASN A 172 -4.60 -19.61 -3.36
N ASN A 173 -5.67 -18.92 -2.93
CA ASN A 173 -6.39 -17.93 -3.72
C ASN A 173 -6.04 -16.48 -3.35
N GLY A 174 -5.07 -16.28 -2.45
CA GLY A 174 -4.67 -14.97 -1.97
C GLY A 174 -5.05 -14.73 -0.51
N ILE A 175 -4.94 -13.46 -0.10
CA ILE A 175 -5.39 -12.96 1.21
C ILE A 175 -6.85 -12.57 1.07
N ASP A 176 -7.72 -13.29 1.78
CA ASP A 176 -9.16 -13.08 1.73
C ASP A 176 -9.76 -12.90 3.12
N LEU A 177 -10.77 -12.06 3.23
CA LEU A 177 -11.48 -11.85 4.49
C LEU A 177 -12.14 -13.17 4.92
N ASP A 178 -11.80 -13.64 6.11
CA ASP A 178 -12.57 -14.67 6.78
C ASP A 178 -13.73 -13.99 7.53
N SER A 179 -14.84 -13.82 6.81
CA SER A 179 -16.05 -13.21 7.36
C SER A 179 -16.61 -13.99 8.56
N SER A 180 -16.50 -15.32 8.56
CA SER A 180 -17.06 -16.15 9.63
C SER A 180 -16.27 -15.98 10.91
N LEU A 181 -14.94 -16.04 10.83
CA LEU A 181 -14.06 -15.79 11.96
C LEU A 181 -14.19 -14.34 12.44
N THR A 182 -14.23 -13.38 11.51
CA THR A 182 -14.42 -11.95 11.83
C THR A 182 -15.71 -11.72 12.61
N ILE A 183 -16.85 -12.25 12.16
CA ILE A 183 -18.12 -12.11 12.87
C ILE A 183 -18.04 -12.77 14.25
N MET A 184 -17.52 -13.99 14.32
CA MET A 184 -17.40 -14.73 15.59
C MET A 184 -16.54 -13.97 16.61
N MET A 185 -15.37 -13.48 16.19
CA MET A 185 -14.44 -12.80 17.09
C MET A 185 -14.96 -11.44 17.52
N ASN A 186 -15.56 -10.67 16.61
CA ASN A 186 -16.15 -9.38 16.99
C ASN A 186 -17.35 -9.54 17.93
N LYS A 187 -18.16 -10.60 17.81
CA LYS A 187 -19.18 -10.90 18.83
C LYS A 187 -18.57 -11.21 20.21
N LYS A 188 -17.43 -11.89 20.25
CA LYS A 188 -16.72 -12.16 21.51
C LYS A 188 -16.13 -10.88 22.13
N ILE A 189 -15.59 -9.99 21.30
CA ILE A 189 -14.93 -8.74 21.72
C ILE A 189 -15.97 -7.67 22.12
N TRP A 190 -16.98 -7.46 21.27
CA TRP A 190 -17.91 -6.33 21.37
C TRP A 190 -19.31 -6.74 21.86
N GLY A 191 -19.54 -8.03 22.17
CA GLY A 191 -20.84 -8.59 22.54
C GLY A 191 -21.74 -8.90 21.34
N GLU A 192 -21.71 -8.06 20.30
CA GLU A 192 -22.45 -8.26 19.04
C GLU A 192 -21.59 -7.88 17.81
N PHE A 193 -22.08 -8.24 16.62
CA PHE A 193 -21.43 -7.85 15.36
C PHE A 193 -22.21 -6.73 14.68
N TYR A 194 -21.55 -5.58 14.50
CA TYR A 194 -22.17 -4.36 13.98
C TYR A 194 -21.76 -4.00 12.55
N GLY A 195 -20.93 -4.81 11.90
CA GLY A 195 -20.49 -4.61 10.52
C GLY A 195 -18.99 -4.80 10.34
N PHE A 196 -18.52 -4.72 9.09
CA PHE A 196 -17.10 -4.84 8.75
C PHE A 196 -16.37 -3.50 8.74
N GLU A 197 -17.07 -2.40 9.01
CA GLU A 197 -16.54 -1.04 9.01
C GLU A 197 -16.70 -0.42 10.39
N GLN A 198 -15.82 0.53 10.71
CA GLN A 198 -15.99 1.38 11.87
C GLN A 198 -17.30 2.18 11.72
N ASN A 199 -18.04 2.35 12.81
CA ASN A 199 -19.28 3.12 12.80
C ASN A 199 -19.50 3.84 14.14
N GLU A 200 -20.55 4.67 14.18
CA GLU A 200 -20.89 5.51 15.34
C GLU A 200 -21.55 4.74 16.50
N ILE A 201 -21.61 3.41 16.45
CA ILE A 201 -22.18 2.62 17.55
C ILE A 201 -21.21 2.65 18.72
N ILE A 202 -21.73 3.12 19.84
CA ILE A 202 -20.99 3.24 21.10
C ILE A 202 -21.19 1.96 21.90
N VAL A 203 -20.07 1.33 22.25
CA VAL A 203 -20.00 0.07 23.00
C VAL A 203 -19.04 0.22 24.18
N PRO A 204 -19.17 -0.60 25.24
CA PRO A 204 -18.13 -0.65 26.27
C PRO A 204 -16.78 -0.96 25.63
N CYS A 205 -15.72 -0.22 26.00
CA CYS A 205 -14.40 -0.51 25.47
C CYS A 205 -13.98 -1.94 25.85
N ALA A 206 -13.59 -2.73 24.85
CA ALA A 206 -12.96 -4.02 25.09
C ALA A 206 -11.63 -3.78 25.84
N ARG A 207 -11.54 -4.27 27.08
CA ARG A 207 -10.33 -4.22 27.91
C ARG A 207 -9.52 -5.49 27.77
#